data_AF-U9SPA8-F1
#
_entry.id   AF-U9SPA8-F1
#
_cell.length_a   1.000
_cell.length_b   1.000
_cell.length_c   1.000
_cell.angle_alpha   90.00
_cell.angle_beta   90.00
_cell.angle_gamma   90.00
#
_symmetry.space_group_name_H-M   'P 1'
#
loop_
_entity.id
_entity.type
_entity.pdbx_description
1 polymer ?
#
loop_
_entity_poly.entity_id
_entity_poly.type
_entity_poly.pdbx_seq_one_letter_code
_entity_poly.pdbx_strand_id
1 'polypeptide(L)' 'WKTHKSQYPILVKIACDYICIPSTSVPSEQAFSKSGELISKKRNRLGDSAIEACMCLNSWIK' A
#
# COMPACT_ATOMS: atom_id res chain seq x y z
N TRP A 1 10.15 -1.60 18.26
CA TRP A 1 11.44 -1.28 17.61
C TRP A 1 11.85 0.19 17.70
N LYS A 2 10.96 1.16 17.46
CA LYS A 2 11.30 2.60 17.47
C LYS A 2 12.02 3.09 18.75
N THR A 3 11.55 2.70 19.93
CA THR A 3 12.15 3.07 21.23
C THR A 3 13.54 2.45 21.46
N HIS A 4 13.80 1.26 20.89
CA HIS A 4 15.05 0.52 21.09
C HIS A 4 16.09 0.75 19.98
N LYS A 5 15.85 1.72 19.09
CA LYS A 5 16.72 2.02 17.94
C LYS A 5 18.16 2.38 18.33
N SER A 6 18.34 3.06 19.47
CA SER A 6 19.67 3.43 19.98
C SER A 6 20.47 2.22 20.47
N GLN A 7 19.80 1.27 21.15
CA GLN A 7 20.44 0.08 21.70
C GLN A 7 20.68 -1.02 20.66
N TYR A 8 19.78 -1.17 19.68
CA TYR A 8 19.85 -2.24 18.68
C TYR A 8 19.65 -1.71 17.26
N PRO A 9 20.58 -0.91 16.72
CA PRO A 9 20.40 -0.24 15.43
C PRO A 9 20.27 -1.22 14.24
N ILE A 10 20.97 -2.36 14.29
CA ILE A 10 20.92 -3.39 13.24
C ILE A 10 19.62 -4.19 13.35
N LEU A 11 19.25 -4.61 14.55
CA LEU A 11 18.04 -5.42 14.76
C LEU A 11 16.77 -4.62 14.43
N VAL A 12 16.76 -3.31 14.70
CA VAL A 12 15.65 -2.44 14.29
C VAL A 12 15.50 -2.37 12.77
N LYS A 13 16.60 -2.37 11.99
CA LYS A 13 16.51 -2.42 10.53
C LYS A 13 15.86 -3.71 10.06
N ILE A 14 16.38 -4.85 10.51
CA ILE A 14 15.84 -6.18 10.20
C ILE A 14 14.36 -6.25 10.58
N ALA A 15 14.02 -5.81 11.79
CA ALA A 15 12.65 -5.84 12.24
C ALA A 15 11.71 -4.96 11.41
N CYS A 16 12.15 -3.79 10.95
CA CYS A 16 11.37 -2.98 10.02
C CYS A 16 11.17 -3.70 8.68
N ASP A 17 12.19 -4.38 8.16
CA ASP A 17 12.09 -5.08 6.88
C ASP A 17 11.12 -6.27 6.95
N TYR A 18 11.14 -7.04 8.04
CA TYR A 18 10.32 -8.26 8.16
C TYR A 18 8.95 -8.05 8.77
N ILE A 19 8.80 -7.18 9.78
CA ILE A 19 7.52 -7.01 10.49
C ILE A 19 6.55 -6.12 9.70
N CYS A 20 7.06 -5.30 8.79
CA CYS A 20 6.20 -4.51 7.91
C CYS A 20 5.52 -5.34 6.81
N ILE A 21 5.90 -6.61 6.65
CA ILE A 21 5.27 -7.50 5.68
C ILE A 21 3.87 -7.88 6.19
N PRO A 22 2.80 -7.62 5.44
CA PRO A 22 1.47 -8.04 5.83
C PRO A 22 1.37 -9.58 5.83
N SER A 23 0.75 -10.13 6.88
CA SER A 23 0.57 -11.58 7.03
C SER A 23 -0.45 -12.17 6.04
N THR A 24 -1.29 -11.32 5.42
CA THR A 24 -2.37 -11.73 4.53
C THR A 24 -2.42 -10.89 3.25
N SER A 25 -3.10 -11.41 2.23
CA SER A 25 -3.39 -10.70 0.97
C SER A 25 -4.46 -9.60 1.09
N VAL A 26 -5.10 -9.48 2.25
CA VAL A 26 -6.24 -8.58 2.48
C VAL A 26 -5.96 -7.13 2.05
N PRO A 27 -4.77 -6.53 2.33
CA PRO A 27 -4.48 -5.18 1.86
C PRO A 27 -4.51 -5.06 0.32
N SER A 28 -4.00 -6.06 -0.38
CA SER A 28 -4.01 -6.13 -1.84
C SER A 28 -5.43 -6.32 -2.38
N GLU A 29 -6.21 -7.24 -1.80
CA GLU A 29 -7.61 -7.47 -2.17
C GLU A 29 -8.47 -6.21 -1.97
N GLN A 30 -8.24 -5.47 -0.88
CA GLN A 30 -8.91 -4.20 -0.63
C GLN A 30 -8.52 -3.14 -1.67
N ALA A 31 -7.25 -3.07 -2.08
CA ALA A 31 -6.79 -2.17 -3.13
C ALA A 31 -7.45 -2.51 -4.48
N PHE A 32 -7.48 -3.79 -4.84
CA PHE A 32 -8.12 -4.25 -6.09
C PHE A 32 -9.63 -4.05 -6.10
N SER A 33 -10.32 -4.29 -4.98
CA SER A 33 -11.76 -4.04 -4.87
C SER A 33 -12.10 -2.57 -5.12
N LYS A 34 -11.33 -1.63 -4.54
CA LYS A 34 -11.46 -0.18 -4.80
C LYS A 34 -11.13 0.17 -6.26
N SER A 35 -10.15 -0.51 -6.86
CA SER A 35 -9.83 -0.35 -8.28
C SER A 35 -10.94 -0.83 -9.19
N GLY A 36 -11.61 -1.93 -8.82
CA GLY A 36 -12.79 -2.44 -9.51
C GLY A 36 -13.89 -1.39 -9.64
N GLU A 37 -14.10 -0.54 -8.63
CA GLU A 37 -15.08 0.55 -8.72
C GLU A 37 -14.66 1.66 -9.70
N LEU A 38 -13.38 2.04 -9.69
CA LEU A 38 -12.80 3.00 -10.64
C LEU A 38 -12.87 2.49 -12.08
N ILE A 39 -12.66 1.18 -12.27
CA ILE A 39 -12.70 0.52 -13.58
C ILE A 39 -14.14 0.33 -14.07
N SER A 40 -15.07 -0.09 -13.21
CA SER A 40 -16.40 -0.60 -13.58
C SER A 40 -17.53 0.44 -13.47
N LYS A 41 -17.52 1.31 -12.44
CA LYS A 41 -18.67 2.20 -12.13
C LYS A 41 -18.46 3.67 -12.49
N LYS A 42 -17.21 4.11 -12.72
CA LYS A 42 -16.87 5.54 -12.85
C LYS A 42 -16.27 5.97 -14.20
N ARG A 43 -15.99 5.06 -15.15
CA ARG A 43 -15.39 5.40 -16.45
C ARG A 43 -16.45 5.77 -17.50
N ASN A 44 -16.41 6.87 -18.27
CA ASN A 44 -15.35 7.82 -18.64
C ASN A 44 -13.99 7.14 -18.92
N ARG A 45 -13.64 6.96 -20.21
CA ARG A 45 -12.45 6.26 -20.76
C ARG A 45 -11.09 6.73 -20.17
N LEU A 46 -10.81 6.46 -18.90
CA LEU A 46 -9.48 6.62 -18.30
C LEU A 46 -8.59 5.49 -18.83
N GLY A 47 -7.35 5.79 -19.22
CA GLY A 47 -6.36 4.76 -19.56
C GLY A 47 -5.77 4.09 -18.32
N ASP A 48 -5.07 2.98 -18.49
CA ASP A 48 -4.53 2.18 -17.39
C ASP A 48 -3.54 2.98 -16.53
N SER A 49 -2.69 3.81 -17.15
CA SER A 49 -1.78 4.71 -16.44
C SER A 49 -2.51 5.73 -15.55
N ALA A 50 -3.67 6.23 -15.98
CA ALA A 50 -4.44 7.17 -15.17
C ALA A 50 -5.11 6.48 -13.96
N ILE A 51 -5.45 5.20 -14.09
CA ILE A 51 -6.01 4.40 -12.99
C ILE A 51 -4.93 4.13 -11.95
N GLU A 52 -3.73 3.74 -12.38
CA GLU A 52 -2.57 3.54 -11.51
C GLU A 52 -2.25 4.81 -10.72
N ALA A 53 -2.16 5.95 -11.40
CA ALA A 53 -1.91 7.24 -10.75
C ALA A 53 -3.00 7.58 -9.72
N CYS A 54 -4.27 7.31 -10.03
CA CYS A 54 -5.39 7.53 -9.11
C CYS A 54 -5.33 6.61 -7.87
N MET A 55 -4.97 5.33 -8.07
CA MET A 55 -4.75 4.37 -6.98
C MET A 55 -3.63 4.83 -6.04
N CYS A 56 -2.47 5.21 -6.59
CA CYS A 56 -1.33 5.70 -5.82
C CYS A 56 -1.70 6.97 -5.04
N LEU A 57 -2.33 7.94 -5.71
CA LEU A 57 -2.73 9.20 -5.09
C LEU A 57 -3.68 8.96 -3.91
N ASN A 58 -4.67 8.08 -4.08
CA ASN A 58 -5.62 7.71 -3.03
C ASN A 58 -4.96 6.94 -1.87
N SER A 59 -3.87 6.20 -2.12
CA SER A 59 -3.10 5.53 -1.09
C SER A 59 -2.17 6.47 -0.32
N TRP A 60 -1.62 7.50 -0.96
CA TRP A 60 -0.60 8.39 -0.38
C TRP A 60 -1.17 9.64 0.31
N ILE A 61 -2.37 10.10 -0.08
CA ILE A 61 -3.03 11.25 0.57
C ILE A 61 -3.68 10.88 1.91
N LYS A 62 -3.87 9.59 2.18
CA LYS A 62 -4.35 9.09 3.48
C LYS A 62 -3.31 9.25 4.59
#